data_AF-A0A7J5W8H1-F1
#
_entry.id   AF-A0A7J5W8H1-F1
#
_cell.length_a   1.000
_cell.length_b   1.000
_cell.length_c   1.000
_cell.angle_alpha   90.00
_cell.angle_beta   90.00
_cell.angle_gamma   90.00
#
_symmetry.space_group_name_H-M   'P 1'
#
loop_
_entity.id
_entity.type
_entity.pdbx_description
1 polymer ?
#
loop_
_entity_poly.entity_id
_entity_poly.type
_entity_poly.pdbx_seq_one_letter_code
_entity_poly.pdbx_strand_id
1 'polypeptide(L)'
;MSQVLAIVLIVIAALVGIAGIGAGAFVLWRRTVRRYVVVLVSNRERVRASLSIVESLVATLASGSDGDLVAFALDATSDERRTLEEIAARMEFLTGELATMPLPKHLWDSANELADAAELLGAQTRAFVGKEGSDALDALAGIDLASVIGHIDAADMLLAELVERYGVDDTAVYGGGLYI
;
A
#
# COMPACT_ATOMS: atom_id res chain seq x y z
N MET A 1 -4.02 -63.42 -8.83
CA MET A 1 -3.76 -62.38 -9.86
C MET A 1 -4.75 -61.22 -9.75
N SER A 2 -6.06 -61.46 -9.60
CA SER A 2 -7.09 -60.42 -9.45
C SER A 2 -6.92 -59.51 -8.22
N GLN A 3 -6.54 -60.07 -7.06
CA GLN A 3 -6.35 -59.27 -5.82
C GLN A 3 -5.17 -58.30 -5.90
N VAL A 4 -4.05 -58.72 -6.50
CA VAL A 4 -2.87 -57.86 -6.68
C VAL A 4 -3.20 -56.69 -7.61
N LEU A 5 -3.96 -56.95 -8.68
CA LEU A 5 -4.42 -55.92 -9.62
C LEU A 5 -5.37 -54.91 -8.94
N ALA A 6 -6.29 -55.39 -8.08
CA ALA A 6 -7.18 -54.54 -7.31
C ALA A 6 -6.42 -53.64 -6.32
N ILE A 7 -5.43 -54.18 -5.60
CA ILE A 7 -4.58 -53.41 -4.68
C ILE A 7 -3.80 -52.33 -5.44
N VAL A 8 -3.19 -52.68 -6.58
CA VAL A 8 -2.46 -51.72 -7.41
C VAL A 8 -3.37 -50.60 -7.91
N LEU A 9 -4.59 -50.90 -8.35
CA LEU A 9 -5.56 -49.88 -8.78
C LEU A 9 -5.99 -48.95 -7.64
N ILE A 10 -6.22 -49.47 -6.44
CA ILE A 10 -6.55 -48.66 -5.26
C ILE A 10 -5.38 -47.72 -4.91
N VAL A 11 -4.15 -48.23 -4.92
CA VAL A 11 -2.96 -47.42 -4.63
C VAL A 11 -2.78 -46.31 -5.67
N ILE A 12 -2.93 -46.63 -6.96
CA ILE A 12 -2.84 -45.61 -8.03
C ILE A 12 -3.95 -44.57 -7.87
N ALA A 13 -5.19 -44.99 -7.64
CA ALA A 13 -6.31 -44.07 -7.43
C ALA A 13 -6.08 -43.16 -6.20
N ALA A 14 -5.56 -43.71 -5.11
CA ALA A 14 -5.20 -42.95 -3.92
C ALA A 14 -4.09 -41.92 -4.19
N LEU A 15 -3.03 -42.31 -4.92
CA LEU A 15 -1.93 -41.41 -5.28
C LEU A 15 -2.41 -40.28 -6.19
N VAL A 16 -3.25 -40.58 -7.19
CA VAL A 16 -3.86 -39.57 -8.07
C VAL A 16 -4.76 -38.64 -7.27
N GLY A 17 -5.56 -39.17 -6.33
CA GLY A 17 -6.41 -38.36 -5.45
C GLY A 17 -5.58 -37.39 -4.59
N ILE A 18 -4.52 -37.86 -3.95
CA ILE A 18 -3.62 -37.04 -3.13
C ILE A 18 -2.93 -35.97 -4.00
N ALA A 19 -2.41 -36.35 -5.17
CA ALA A 19 -1.78 -35.43 -6.10
C ALA A 19 -2.75 -34.35 -6.59
N GLY A 20 -3.99 -34.73 -6.89
CA GLY A 20 -5.06 -33.81 -7.29
C GLY A 20 -5.41 -32.80 -6.20
N ILE A 21 -5.54 -33.25 -4.94
CA ILE A 21 -5.78 -32.37 -3.79
C ILE A 21 -4.61 -31.41 -3.59
N GLY A 22 -3.37 -31.91 -3.65
CA GLY A 22 -2.17 -31.10 -3.53
C GLY A 22 -2.08 -30.02 -4.61
N ALA A 23 -2.33 -30.39 -5.88
CA ALA A 23 -2.36 -29.46 -6.99
C ALA A 23 -3.47 -28.40 -6.84
N GLY A 24 -4.68 -28.81 -6.44
CA GLY A 24 -5.79 -27.90 -6.18
C GLY A 24 -5.49 -26.89 -5.07
N ALA A 25 -4.95 -27.37 -3.94
CA ALA A 25 -4.56 -26.51 -2.82
C ALA A 25 -3.47 -25.51 -3.24
N PHE A 26 -2.49 -25.95 -4.03
CA PHE A 26 -1.42 -25.08 -4.54
C PHE A 26 -1.96 -23.98 -5.47
N VAL A 27 -2.88 -24.31 -6.38
CA VAL A 27 -3.50 -23.33 -7.28
C VAL A 27 -4.32 -22.29 -6.49
N LEU A 28 -5.11 -22.74 -5.51
CA LEU A 28 -5.88 -21.85 -4.65
C LEU A 28 -4.96 -20.94 -3.84
N TRP A 29 -3.90 -21.48 -3.25
CA TRP A 29 -2.88 -20.71 -2.54
C TRP A 29 -2.26 -19.64 -3.43
N ARG A 30 -1.79 -20.01 -4.63
CA ARG A 30 -1.20 -19.07 -5.58
C ARG A 30 -2.17 -17.96 -5.98
N ARG A 31 -3.45 -18.29 -6.17
CA ARG A 31 -4.50 -17.31 -6.48
C ARG A 31 -4.75 -16.35 -5.33
N THR A 32 -4.74 -16.85 -4.09
CA THR A 32 -4.90 -16.03 -2.88
C THR A 32 -3.72 -15.07 -2.71
N VAL A 33 -2.48 -15.57 -2.83
CA VAL A 33 -1.28 -14.71 -2.75
C VAL A 33 -1.30 -13.63 -3.82
N ARG A 34 -1.66 -13.99 -5.06
CA ARG A 34 -1.79 -13.04 -6.18
C ARG A 34 -2.75 -11.89 -5.84
N ARG A 35 -3.87 -12.16 -5.16
CA ARG A 35 -4.80 -11.11 -4.72
C ARG A 35 -4.16 -10.16 -3.72
N TYR A 36 -3.42 -10.68 -2.74
CA TYR A 36 -2.72 -9.82 -1.78
C TYR A 36 -1.67 -8.93 -2.46
N VAL A 37 -0.91 -9.47 -3.43
CA VAL A 37 0.03 -8.67 -4.20
C VAL A 37 -0.69 -7.53 -4.94
N VAL A 38 -1.82 -7.80 -5.59
CA VAL A 38 -2.64 -6.75 -6.24
C VAL A 38 -3.11 -5.69 -5.24
N VAL A 39 -3.56 -6.10 -4.05
CA VAL A 39 -3.97 -5.17 -2.99
C VAL A 39 -2.82 -4.29 -2.54
N LEU A 40 -1.62 -4.87 -2.33
CA LEU A 40 -0.44 -4.11 -1.93
C LEU A 40 0.01 -3.13 -3.01
N VAL A 41 -0.03 -3.51 -4.29
CA VAL A 41 0.23 -2.60 -5.41
C VAL A 41 -0.78 -1.46 -5.44
N SER A 42 -2.06 -1.75 -5.22
CA SER A 42 -3.09 -0.70 -5.13
C SER A 42 -2.84 0.25 -3.94
N ASN A 43 -2.45 -0.28 -2.78
CA ASN A 43 -2.12 0.52 -1.61
C ASN A 43 -0.88 1.38 -1.82
N ARG A 44 0.16 0.87 -2.50
CA ARG A 44 1.30 1.67 -2.95
C ARG A 44 0.84 2.87 -3.76
N GLU A 45 -0.01 2.66 -4.77
CA GLU A 45 -0.51 3.77 -5.59
C GLU A 45 -1.29 4.81 -4.78
N ARG A 46 -2.04 4.37 -3.76
CA ARG A 46 -2.73 5.29 -2.85
C ARG A 46 -1.73 6.16 -2.06
N VAL A 47 -0.64 5.58 -1.53
CA VAL A 47 0.40 6.34 -0.84
C VAL A 47 1.09 7.30 -1.81
N ARG A 48 1.48 6.83 -3.00
CA ARG A 48 2.19 7.64 -4.01
C ARG A 48 1.35 8.81 -4.49
N ALA A 49 0.05 8.60 -4.73
CA ALA A 49 -0.87 9.66 -5.09
C ALA A 49 -1.01 10.70 -3.97
N SER A 50 -1.14 10.26 -2.71
CA SER A 50 -1.18 11.16 -1.57
C SER A 50 0.12 11.96 -1.41
N LEU A 51 1.29 11.33 -1.56
CA LEU A 51 2.58 12.00 -1.56
C LEU A 51 2.66 13.07 -2.65
N SER A 52 2.28 12.73 -3.89
CA SER A 52 2.30 13.67 -5.02
C SER A 52 1.43 14.91 -4.78
N ILE A 53 0.29 14.76 -4.09
CA ILE A 53 -0.54 15.89 -3.69
C ILE A 53 0.20 16.78 -2.68
N VAL A 54 0.84 16.19 -1.67
CA VAL A 54 1.64 16.95 -0.69
C VAL A 54 2.82 17.65 -1.36
N GLU A 55 3.55 16.98 -2.24
CA GLU A 55 4.65 17.58 -3.01
C GLU A 55 4.18 18.78 -3.83
N SER A 56 3.05 18.65 -4.53
CA SER A 56 2.45 19.72 -5.32
C SER A 56 2.05 20.91 -4.45
N LEU A 57 1.44 20.65 -3.28
CA LEU A 57 1.05 21.69 -2.33
C LEU A 57 2.29 22.42 -1.79
N VAL A 58 3.32 21.68 -1.34
CA VAL A 58 4.56 22.26 -0.83
C VAL A 58 5.27 23.06 -1.92
N ALA A 59 5.33 22.57 -3.17
CA ALA A 59 5.91 23.29 -4.28
C ALA A 59 5.12 24.58 -4.62
N THR A 60 3.80 24.53 -4.52
CA THR A 60 2.92 25.69 -4.71
C THR A 60 3.20 26.75 -3.64
N LEU A 61 3.26 26.35 -2.37
CA LEU A 61 3.59 27.27 -1.27
C LEU A 61 5.01 27.83 -1.38
N ALA A 62 5.98 27.01 -1.79
CA ALA A 62 7.37 27.43 -1.93
C ALA A 62 7.61 28.40 -3.11
N SER A 63 6.81 28.29 -4.17
CA SER A 63 6.86 29.18 -5.34
C SER A 63 5.89 30.35 -5.26
N GLY A 64 4.99 30.34 -4.27
CA GLY A 64 3.99 31.36 -4.03
C GLY A 64 4.56 32.65 -3.47
N SER A 65 3.67 33.62 -3.25
CA SER A 65 4.00 34.87 -2.59
C SER A 65 4.07 34.70 -1.06
N ASP A 66 4.74 35.62 -0.37
CA ASP A 66 4.71 35.68 1.10
C ASP A 66 3.26 35.74 1.64
N GLY A 67 2.35 36.34 0.86
CA GLY A 67 0.91 36.38 1.19
C GLY A 67 0.27 35.00 1.22
N ASP A 68 0.68 34.08 0.34
CA ASP A 68 0.17 32.71 0.28
C ASP A 68 0.67 31.87 1.47
N LEU A 69 1.94 32.06 1.86
CA LEU A 69 2.50 31.44 3.07
C LEU A 69 1.82 31.96 4.34
N VAL A 70 1.56 33.28 4.40
CA VAL A 70 0.84 33.89 5.52
C VAL A 70 -0.62 33.42 5.55
N ALA A 71 -1.29 33.30 4.41
CA ALA A 71 -2.64 32.76 4.33
C ALA A 71 -2.68 31.30 4.82
N PHE A 72 -1.76 30.46 4.35
CA PHE A 72 -1.61 29.08 4.84
C PHE A 72 -1.37 29.02 6.35
N ALA A 73 -0.54 29.92 6.89
CA ALA A 73 -0.20 29.95 8.31
C ALA A 73 -1.37 30.42 9.19
N LEU A 74 -2.13 31.42 8.75
CA LEU A 74 -3.17 32.07 9.56
C LEU A 74 -4.58 31.53 9.34
N ASP A 75 -4.86 30.92 8.19
CA ASP A 75 -6.17 30.34 7.88
C ASP A 75 -6.12 28.81 7.99
N ALA A 76 -6.44 28.30 9.18
CA ALA A 76 -6.60 26.87 9.42
C ALA A 76 -7.73 26.24 8.58
N THR A 77 -8.64 27.04 8.03
CA THR A 77 -9.77 26.56 7.22
C THR A 77 -9.50 26.56 5.72
N SER A 78 -8.30 27.01 5.32
CA SER A 78 -7.85 27.01 3.93
C SER A 78 -7.94 25.63 3.29
N ASP A 79 -8.13 25.61 1.96
CA ASP A 79 -8.29 24.37 1.21
C ASP A 79 -7.01 23.52 1.25
N GLU A 80 -5.84 24.15 1.34
CA GLU A 80 -4.54 23.49 1.54
C GLU A 80 -4.52 22.73 2.87
N ARG A 81 -4.92 23.37 3.97
CA ARG A 81 -4.97 22.74 5.30
C ARG A 81 -5.95 21.58 5.33
N ARG A 82 -7.15 21.77 4.77
CA ARG A 82 -8.15 20.70 4.67
C ARG A 82 -7.62 19.51 3.87
N THR A 83 -6.91 19.77 2.77
CA THR A 83 -6.28 18.71 1.97
C THR A 83 -5.25 17.92 2.77
N LEU A 84 -4.40 18.59 3.56
CA LEU A 84 -3.41 17.92 4.42
C LEU A 84 -4.08 17.06 5.52
N GLU A 85 -5.17 17.55 6.10
CA GLU A 85 -5.98 16.80 7.08
C GLU A 85 -6.63 15.56 6.47
N GLU A 86 -7.21 15.69 5.27
CA GLU A 86 -7.78 14.57 4.53
C GLU A 86 -6.73 13.50 4.19
N ILE A 87 -5.51 13.92 3.81
CA ILE A 87 -4.38 13.02 3.58
C ILE A 87 -3.98 12.34 4.90
N ALA A 88 -3.88 13.09 6.01
CA ALA A 88 -3.53 12.52 7.31
C ALA A 88 -4.50 11.42 7.75
N ALA A 89 -5.82 11.67 7.61
CA ALA A 89 -6.87 10.72 7.94
C ALA A 89 -6.84 9.50 7.02
N ARG A 90 -6.62 9.71 5.71
CA ARG A 90 -6.51 8.62 4.73
C ARG A 90 -5.31 7.72 5.01
N MET A 91 -4.17 8.31 5.35
CA MET A 91 -2.96 7.57 5.66
C MET A 91 -3.06 6.79 6.97
N GLU A 92 -3.66 7.38 8.01
CA GLU A 92 -3.94 6.65 9.27
C GLU A 92 -4.84 5.43 9.03
N PHE A 93 -5.89 5.58 8.23
CA PHE A 93 -6.74 4.46 7.85
C PHE A 93 -5.94 3.39 7.10
N LEU A 94 -5.09 3.79 6.15
CA LEU A 94 -4.27 2.88 5.35
C LEU A 94 -3.23 2.13 6.19
N THR A 95 -2.55 2.81 7.12
CA THR A 95 -1.63 2.18 8.08
C THR A 95 -2.37 1.12 8.90
N GLY A 96 -3.56 1.43 9.42
CA GLY A 96 -4.40 0.47 10.14
C GLY A 96 -4.84 -0.72 9.28
N GLU A 97 -5.18 -0.47 8.02
CA GLU A 97 -5.54 -1.50 7.04
C GLU A 97 -4.36 -2.45 6.78
N LEU A 98 -3.16 -1.92 6.55
CA LEU A 98 -1.95 -2.71 6.31
C LEU A 98 -1.53 -3.53 7.55
N ALA A 99 -1.61 -2.93 8.74
CA ALA A 99 -1.22 -3.59 10.00
C ALA A 99 -2.13 -4.77 10.38
N THR A 100 -3.41 -4.74 9.97
CA THR A 100 -4.40 -5.77 10.30
C THR A 100 -4.64 -6.78 9.18
N MET A 101 -3.98 -6.61 8.03
CA MET A 101 -4.18 -7.47 6.88
C MET A 101 -3.60 -8.88 7.15
N PRO A 102 -4.38 -9.97 6.91
CA PRO A 102 -3.91 -11.33 7.13
C PRO A 102 -2.99 -11.79 5.97
N LEU A 103 -1.79 -11.22 5.93
CA LEU A 103 -0.82 -11.46 4.87
C LEU A 103 0.02 -12.73 5.13
N PRO A 104 0.36 -13.49 4.08
CA PRO A 104 1.46 -14.45 4.13
C PRO A 104 2.78 -13.76 4.55
N LYS A 105 3.60 -14.45 5.35
CA LYS A 105 4.84 -13.89 5.92
C LYS A 105 5.79 -13.25 4.90
N HIS A 106 5.88 -13.80 3.70
CA HIS A 106 6.76 -13.27 2.65
C HIS A 106 6.25 -11.97 2.00
N LEU A 107 5.06 -11.49 2.38
CA LEU A 107 4.50 -10.20 1.96
C LEU A 107 4.58 -9.14 3.07
N TRP A 108 5.03 -9.52 4.27
CA TRP A 108 5.04 -8.61 5.43
C TRP A 108 5.99 -7.44 5.20
N ASP A 109 7.19 -7.69 4.68
CA ASP A 109 8.17 -6.62 4.49
C ASP A 109 7.64 -5.53 3.56
N SER A 110 7.04 -5.90 2.42
CA SER A 110 6.40 -4.93 1.52
C SER A 110 5.23 -4.18 2.16
N ALA A 111 4.46 -4.84 3.03
CA ALA A 111 3.34 -4.19 3.71
C ALA A 111 3.80 -3.26 4.83
N ASN A 112 4.88 -3.62 5.53
CA ASN A 112 5.49 -2.81 6.57
C ASN A 112 6.09 -1.54 5.96
N GLU A 113 6.85 -1.64 4.86
CA GLU A 113 7.40 -0.45 4.19
C GLU A 113 6.28 0.50 3.70
N LEU A 114 5.17 -0.04 3.18
CA LEU A 114 4.01 0.79 2.83
C LEU A 114 3.31 1.39 4.05
N ALA A 115 3.24 0.66 5.16
CA ALA A 115 2.65 1.13 6.40
C ALA A 115 3.49 2.24 7.02
N ASP A 116 4.82 2.10 7.01
CA ASP A 116 5.78 3.09 7.48
C ASP A 116 5.73 4.36 6.61
N ALA A 117 5.65 4.21 5.27
CA ALA A 117 5.46 5.33 4.37
C ALA A 117 4.14 6.09 4.65
N ALA A 118 3.04 5.35 4.82
CA ALA A 118 1.74 5.93 5.14
C ALA A 118 1.74 6.60 6.52
N GLU A 119 2.28 5.94 7.55
CA GLU A 119 2.36 6.47 8.90
C GLU A 119 3.18 7.76 8.93
N LEU A 120 4.34 7.75 8.29
CA LEU A 120 5.23 8.91 8.24
C LEU A 120 4.57 10.08 7.49
N LEU A 121 4.00 9.83 6.31
CA LEU A 121 3.28 10.86 5.55
C LEU A 121 2.11 11.41 6.35
N GLY A 122 1.30 10.54 6.96
CA GLY A 122 0.16 10.93 7.77
C GLY A 122 0.55 11.68 9.04
N ALA A 123 1.66 11.33 9.68
CA ALA A 123 2.19 12.05 10.84
C ALA A 123 2.67 13.45 10.46
N GLN A 124 3.40 13.57 9.34
CA GLN A 124 3.89 14.86 8.85
C GLN A 124 2.74 15.78 8.44
N THR A 125 1.71 15.27 7.73
CA THR A 125 0.54 16.09 7.37
C THR A 125 -0.41 16.35 8.53
N ARG A 126 -0.46 15.47 9.55
CA ARG A 126 -1.20 15.74 10.79
C ARG A 126 -0.54 16.82 11.65
N ALA A 127 0.77 17.01 11.53
CA ALA A 127 1.51 17.99 12.33
C ALA A 127 1.03 19.44 12.17
N PHE A 128 0.21 19.72 11.14
CA PHE A 128 -0.43 21.01 10.87
C PHE A 128 -1.73 21.24 11.64
N VAL A 129 -2.37 20.18 12.15
CA VAL A 129 -3.68 20.26 12.81
C VAL A 129 -3.57 21.09 14.08
N GLY A 130 -4.41 22.12 14.19
CA GLY A 130 -4.45 23.00 15.35
C GLY A 130 -3.24 23.92 15.50
N LYS A 131 -2.38 24.04 14.48
CA LYS A 131 -1.25 24.98 14.45
C LYS A 131 -1.53 26.16 13.52
N GLU A 132 -1.24 27.36 14.03
CA GLU A 132 -1.39 28.63 13.32
C GLU A 132 -0.11 29.47 13.42
N GLY A 133 0.07 30.42 12.51
CA GLY A 133 1.19 31.35 12.51
C GLY A 133 2.55 30.66 12.34
N SER A 134 3.52 31.01 13.19
CA SER A 134 4.87 30.46 13.14
C SER A 134 4.91 28.94 13.30
N ASP A 135 4.06 28.38 14.17
CA ASP A 135 4.09 26.94 14.49
C ASP A 135 3.71 26.08 13.27
N ALA A 136 2.87 26.62 12.40
CA ALA A 136 2.51 25.99 11.14
C ALA A 136 3.64 26.06 10.10
N LEU A 137 4.37 27.18 10.05
CA LEU A 137 5.52 27.34 9.16
C LEU A 137 6.68 26.45 9.62
N ASP A 138 6.88 26.31 10.93
CA ASP A 138 7.86 25.39 11.50
C ASP A 138 7.50 23.93 11.17
N ALA A 139 6.22 23.57 11.23
CA ALA A 139 5.75 22.26 10.78
C ALA A 139 5.99 22.04 9.28
N LEU A 140 5.81 23.07 8.44
CA LEU A 140 6.10 23.03 7.01
C LEU A 140 7.59 22.81 6.74
N ALA A 141 8.45 23.52 7.46
CA ALA A 141 9.90 23.37 7.36
C ALA A 141 10.40 22.00 7.86
N GLY A 142 9.65 21.35 8.75
CA GLY A 142 9.95 20.02 9.29
C GLY A 142 9.46 18.84 8.44
N ILE A 143 8.81 19.08 7.30
CA ILE A 143 8.42 18.02 6.37
C ILE A 143 9.66 17.33 5.79
N ASP A 144 9.66 16.00 5.83
CA ASP A 144 10.69 15.15 5.22
C ASP A 144 10.03 14.15 4.25
N LEU A 145 9.78 14.63 3.02
CA LEU A 145 9.23 13.79 1.96
C LEU A 145 10.25 12.77 1.44
N ALA A 146 11.55 13.03 1.60
CA ALA A 146 12.60 12.14 1.13
C ALA A 146 12.57 10.80 1.88
N SER A 147 12.32 10.83 3.19
CA SER A 147 12.13 9.61 3.98
C SER A 147 10.88 8.83 3.56
N VAL A 148 9.77 9.51 3.25
CA VAL A 148 8.56 8.86 2.73
C VAL A 148 8.84 8.17 1.39
N ILE A 149 9.55 8.85 0.48
CA ILE A 149 9.97 8.30 -0.82
C ILE A 149 10.84 7.05 -0.61
N GLY A 150 11.78 7.10 0.33
CA GLY A 150 12.65 5.96 0.64
C GLY A 150 11.89 4.69 1.00
N HIS A 151 10.83 4.81 1.81
CA HIS A 151 9.95 3.67 2.14
C HIS A 151 9.12 3.19 0.94
N ILE A 152 8.61 4.11 0.11
CA ILE A 152 7.89 3.74 -1.12
C ILE A 152 8.81 2.99 -2.09
N ASP A 153 10.04 3.45 -2.27
CA ASP A 153 11.02 2.83 -3.16
C ASP A 153 11.44 1.43 -2.64
N ALA A 154 11.61 1.27 -1.33
CA ALA A 154 11.86 -0.04 -0.71
C ALA A 154 10.68 -1.00 -0.93
N ALA A 155 9.44 -0.52 -0.74
CA ALA A 155 8.24 -1.30 -1.03
C ALA A 155 8.15 -1.67 -2.52
N ASP A 156 8.50 -0.76 -3.43
CA ASP A 156 8.52 -1.00 -4.89
C ASP A 156 9.48 -2.12 -5.26
N MET A 157 10.69 -2.13 -4.69
CA MET A 157 11.66 -3.20 -4.93
C MET A 157 11.13 -4.56 -4.48
N LEU A 158 10.54 -4.63 -3.29
CA LEU A 158 9.97 -5.87 -2.74
C LEU A 158 8.76 -6.34 -3.56
N LEU A 159 7.90 -5.42 -3.98
CA LEU A 159 6.71 -5.72 -4.78
C LEU A 159 7.08 -6.14 -6.19
N ALA A 160 8.13 -5.58 -6.81
CA ALA A 160 8.56 -5.96 -8.15
C ALA A 160 8.87 -7.47 -8.25
N GLU A 161 9.62 -8.00 -7.27
CA GLU A 161 9.92 -9.44 -7.21
C GLU A 161 8.65 -10.29 -7.06
N LEU A 162 7.69 -9.83 -6.26
CA LEU A 162 6.44 -10.53 -6.00
C LEU A 162 5.50 -10.48 -7.22
N VAL A 163 5.40 -9.33 -7.88
CA VAL A 163 4.62 -9.13 -9.10
C VAL A 163 5.10 -10.07 -10.20
N GLU A 164 6.43 -10.15 -10.42
CA GLU A 164 7.03 -11.07 -11.39
C GLU A 164 6.76 -12.53 -11.01
N ARG A 165 7.04 -12.92 -9.75
CA ARG A 165 6.86 -14.30 -9.26
C ARG A 165 5.41 -14.79 -9.40
N TYR A 166 4.44 -13.92 -9.17
CA TYR A 166 3.03 -14.27 -9.18
C TYR A 166 2.30 -13.92 -10.49
N GLY A 167 2.99 -13.35 -11.48
CA GLY A 167 2.40 -12.96 -12.77
C GLY A 167 1.25 -11.98 -12.59
N VAL A 168 1.43 -10.99 -11.73
CA VAL A 168 0.51 -9.85 -11.63
C VAL A 168 0.87 -8.92 -12.79
N ASP A 169 -0.12 -8.57 -13.60
CA ASP A 169 0.04 -7.71 -14.77
C ASP A 169 -0.68 -6.40 -14.50
N ASP A 170 -0.18 -5.26 -14.99
CA ASP A 170 -0.70 -3.93 -14.65
C ASP A 170 -2.19 -3.78 -15.01
N THR A 171 -2.65 -4.48 -16.04
CA THR A 171 -4.07 -4.50 -16.45
C THR A 171 -5.00 -5.09 -15.38
N ALA A 172 -4.51 -5.98 -14.51
CA ALA A 172 -5.29 -6.55 -13.42
C ALA A 172 -5.51 -5.57 -12.26
N VAL A 173 -4.63 -4.57 -12.12
CA VAL A 173 -4.68 -3.55 -11.05
C VAL A 173 -5.69 -2.45 -11.41
N TYR A 174 -5.81 -2.09 -12.68
CA TYR A 174 -6.75 -1.05 -13.16
C TYR A 174 -8.12 -1.60 -13.63
N GLY A 175 -8.25 -2.90 -13.86
CA GLY A 175 -9.50 -3.54 -14.31
C GLY A 175 -10.38 -4.18 -13.22
N GLY A 176 -9.92 -4.20 -11.96
CA GLY A 176 -10.55 -4.98 -10.87
C GLY A 176 -11.89 -4.45 -10.34
N GLY A 177 -12.34 -3.27 -10.77
CA GLY A 177 -13.57 -2.63 -10.29
C GLY A 177 -14.88 -3.05 -10.97
N LEU A 178 -14.87 -3.95 -11.96
CA LEU A 178 -16.07 -4.25 -12.79
C LEU A 178 -16.57 -5.71 -12.73
N TYR A 179 -15.97 -6.58 -11.92
CA TYR A 179 -16.44 -7.97 -11.79
C TYR A 179 -16.30 -8.50 -10.36
N ILE A 180 -17.07 -7.95 -9.43
CA ILE A 180 -17.57 -8.67 -8.25
C ILE A 180 -19.07 -8.39 -8.15
#